data_AF-A0A4D5RSN5-F1
#
_entry.id   AF-A0A4D5RSN5-F1
#
_cell.length_a   1.000
_cell.length_b   1.000
_cell.length_c   1.000
_cell.angle_alpha   90.00
_cell.angle_beta   90.00
_cell.angle_gamma   90.00
#
_symmetry.space_group_name_H-M   'P 1'
#
loop_
_entity.id
_entity.type
_entity.pdbx_description
1 polymer ?
#
loop_
_entity_poly.entity_id
_entity_poly.type
_entity_poly.pdbx_seq_one_letter_code
_entity_poly.pdbx_strand_id
1 'polypeptide(L)'
;MDVHECLRPTVYACEAKLFYDCHWVVVHQRAKELPFLHSGEAALAKYCKATKSVSTCTRNVQIEQCSEQEKIYLRTVEDGFRRSLDSLCDEKLPASAEVWNNCMNLEALKNCTSKIQDPRNFDIKDPYLETCREEEERLKCELAAGSNCPASADVAKKALYDIRMTLFDIKRCSRPKLDGYGGSGFSTTPAVLVTLSALCVALLPTRQTLLLDFN
;
A
#
# COMPACT_ATOMS: atom_id res chain seq x y z
N MET A 1 -42.00 28.08 22.06
CA MET A 1 -40.75 27.76 21.36
C MET A 1 -39.87 27.06 22.37
N ASP A 2 -39.88 25.73 22.37
CA ASP A 2 -39.07 24.93 23.29
C ASP A 2 -37.67 24.78 22.68
N VAL A 3 -36.70 25.45 23.29
CA VAL A 3 -35.29 25.22 23.00
C VAL A 3 -34.89 24.02 23.84
N HIS A 4 -35.18 22.81 23.32
CA HIS A 4 -34.43 21.65 23.77
C HIS A 4 -32.99 21.86 23.34
N GLU A 5 -32.18 22.35 24.28
CA GLU A 5 -30.74 22.17 24.26
C GLU A 5 -30.47 20.71 23.91
N CYS A 6 -29.92 20.49 22.72
CA CYS A 6 -29.26 19.23 22.37
C CYS A 6 -28.04 19.11 23.29
N LEU A 7 -28.26 18.69 24.54
CA LEU A 7 -27.21 18.26 25.44
C LEU A 7 -26.47 17.13 24.72
N ARG A 8 -25.23 17.41 24.28
CA ARG A 8 -24.31 16.34 23.85
C ARG A 8 -24.26 15.32 24.98
N PRO A 9 -24.47 14.01 24.71
CA PRO A 9 -24.29 12.99 25.73
C PRO A 9 -22.91 13.13 26.37
N THR A 10 -22.89 13.24 27.70
CA THR A 10 -21.67 13.37 28.53
C THR A 10 -20.82 12.10 28.56
N VAL A 11 -21.30 11.03 27.92
CA VAL A 11 -20.52 9.86 27.56
C VAL A 11 -20.34 9.92 26.05
N TYR A 12 -19.19 10.41 25.59
CA TYR A 12 -18.83 10.27 24.19
C TYR A 12 -18.75 8.76 23.91
N ALA A 13 -19.69 8.23 23.12
CA ALA A 13 -19.64 6.82 22.73
C ALA A 13 -18.46 6.60 21.77
N CYS A 14 -17.91 5.40 21.75
CA CYS A 14 -16.93 5.00 20.73
C CYS A 14 -17.54 5.14 19.32
N GLU A 15 -16.92 5.97 18.46
CA GLU A 15 -17.40 6.24 17.10
C GLU A 15 -16.62 5.45 16.03
N ALA A 16 -16.12 4.25 16.37
CA ALA A 16 -15.34 3.39 15.48
C ALA A 16 -16.03 3.11 14.13
N LYS A 17 -17.36 2.96 14.12
CA LYS A 17 -18.12 2.76 12.88
C LYS A 17 -18.04 3.98 11.96
N LEU A 18 -18.22 5.19 12.51
CA LEU A 18 -18.11 6.43 11.74
C LEU A 18 -16.69 6.60 11.19
N PHE A 19 -15.68 6.32 12.02
CA PHE A 19 -14.28 6.29 11.58
C PHE A 19 -14.07 5.34 10.39
N TYR A 20 -14.55 4.10 10.50
CA TYR A 20 -14.45 3.09 9.46
C TYR A 20 -15.13 3.54 8.16
N ASP A 21 -16.37 4.04 8.25
CA ASP A 21 -17.15 4.47 7.09
C ASP A 21 -16.46 5.61 6.32
N CYS A 22 -15.83 6.57 7.04
CA CYS A 22 -15.03 7.64 6.42
C CYS A 22 -13.90 7.09 5.55
N HIS A 23 -13.18 6.07 6.03
CA HIS A 23 -12.03 5.50 5.32
C HIS A 23 -12.46 4.53 4.20
N TRP A 24 -13.43 3.67 4.49
CA TRP A 24 -13.85 2.57 3.61
C TRP A 24 -14.32 3.08 2.25
N VAL A 25 -15.18 4.10 2.22
CA VAL A 25 -15.74 4.61 0.95
C VAL A 25 -14.64 5.05 -0.01
N VAL A 26 -13.59 5.71 0.49
CA VAL A 26 -12.51 6.22 -0.35
C VAL A 26 -11.55 5.10 -0.75
N VAL A 27 -11.11 4.27 0.18
CA VAL A 27 -10.12 3.21 -0.10
C VAL A 27 -10.73 2.10 -0.96
N HIS A 28 -11.96 1.68 -0.68
CA HIS A 28 -12.61 0.60 -1.42
C HIS A 28 -12.86 0.96 -2.89
N GLN A 29 -13.27 2.19 -3.17
CA GLN A 29 -13.41 2.66 -4.56
C GLN A 29 -12.07 2.66 -5.29
N ARG A 30 -11.00 3.14 -4.64
CA ARG A 30 -9.66 3.17 -5.24
C ARG A 30 -9.09 1.77 -5.47
N ALA A 31 -9.27 0.87 -4.52
CA ALA A 31 -8.78 -0.50 -4.62
C ALA A 31 -9.40 -1.30 -5.77
N LYS A 32 -10.59 -0.91 -6.26
CA LYS A 32 -11.24 -1.50 -7.44
C LYS A 32 -10.60 -1.09 -8.77
N GLU A 33 -9.96 0.08 -8.81
CA GLU A 33 -9.32 0.61 -10.01
C GLU A 33 -7.90 0.02 -10.18
N LEU A 34 -7.32 -0.48 -9.10
CA LEU A 34 -6.02 -1.15 -9.09
C LEU A 34 -6.01 -2.46 -9.91
N PRO A 35 -4.84 -2.86 -10.46
CA PRO A 35 -3.52 -2.24 -10.28
C PRO A 35 -3.22 -1.05 -11.19
N PHE A 36 -4.20 -0.60 -11.98
CA PHE A 36 -4.04 0.59 -12.79
C PHE A 36 -4.30 1.84 -11.95
N LEU A 37 -3.47 2.85 -12.15
CA LEU A 37 -3.66 4.15 -11.53
C LEU A 37 -4.05 5.14 -12.62
N HIS A 38 -5.02 6.01 -12.37
CA HIS A 38 -5.30 7.06 -13.35
C HIS A 38 -4.04 7.90 -13.54
N SER A 39 -3.59 8.13 -14.78
CA SER A 39 -2.38 8.92 -15.07
C SER A 39 -2.67 10.39 -15.35
N GLY A 40 -3.93 10.74 -15.65
CA GLY A 40 -4.32 12.12 -15.89
C GLY A 40 -4.28 12.96 -14.61
N GLU A 41 -3.59 14.10 -14.66
CA GLU A 41 -3.44 15.03 -13.53
C GLU A 41 -4.78 15.39 -12.87
N ALA A 42 -5.82 15.68 -13.68
CA ALA A 42 -7.14 16.03 -13.17
C ALA A 42 -7.81 14.88 -12.39
N ALA A 43 -7.63 13.63 -12.85
CA ALA A 43 -8.18 12.46 -12.17
C ALA A 43 -7.44 12.20 -10.85
N LEU A 44 -6.10 12.26 -10.86
CA LEU A 44 -5.29 12.12 -9.65
C LEU A 44 -5.52 13.24 -8.64
N ALA A 45 -5.69 14.48 -9.09
CA ALA A 45 -6.06 15.60 -8.23
C ALA A 45 -7.41 15.37 -7.55
N LYS A 46 -8.40 14.82 -8.28
CA LYS A 46 -9.69 14.40 -7.69
C LYS A 46 -9.48 13.32 -6.63
N TYR A 47 -8.52 12.42 -6.82
CA TYR A 47 -8.26 11.31 -5.89
C TYR A 47 -7.56 11.81 -4.64
N CYS A 48 -6.50 12.59 -4.79
CA CYS A 48 -5.85 13.30 -3.69
C CYS A 48 -6.87 14.12 -2.89
N LYS A 49 -7.79 14.85 -3.55
CA LYS A 49 -8.87 15.60 -2.88
C LYS A 49 -9.83 14.70 -2.12
N ALA A 50 -10.25 13.57 -2.70
CA ALA A 50 -11.11 12.59 -2.02
C ALA A 50 -10.40 12.01 -0.79
N THR A 51 -9.11 11.69 -0.89
CA THR A 51 -8.32 11.19 0.23
C THR A 51 -8.22 12.24 1.34
N LYS A 52 -7.96 13.51 1.01
CA LYS A 52 -7.98 14.63 1.99
C LYS A 52 -9.33 14.80 2.70
N SER A 53 -10.44 14.42 2.07
CA SER A 53 -11.77 14.51 2.68
C SER A 53 -11.95 13.59 3.88
N VAL A 54 -11.22 12.47 3.94
CA VAL A 54 -11.27 11.54 5.08
C VAL A 54 -10.73 12.20 6.33
N SER A 55 -9.62 12.95 6.25
CA SER A 55 -9.10 13.72 7.38
C SER A 55 -10.10 14.77 7.90
N THR A 56 -10.97 15.28 7.03
CA THR A 56 -12.06 16.18 7.42
C THR A 56 -13.19 15.40 8.10
N CYS A 57 -13.56 14.24 7.55
CA CYS A 57 -14.58 13.34 8.07
C CYS A 57 -14.22 12.82 9.48
N THR A 58 -12.94 12.55 9.74
CA THR A 58 -12.46 11.94 10.98
C THR A 58 -12.06 12.95 12.06
N ARG A 59 -11.98 14.25 11.73
CA ARG A 59 -11.43 15.30 12.61
C ARG A 59 -12.03 15.33 14.02
N ASN A 60 -13.32 15.04 14.16
CA ASN A 60 -14.04 15.11 15.44
C ASN A 60 -14.52 13.75 15.96
N VAL A 61 -14.10 12.66 15.30
CA VAL A 61 -14.55 11.31 15.62
C VAL A 61 -13.93 10.84 16.94
N GLN A 62 -14.78 10.42 17.88
CA GLN A 62 -14.40 10.02 19.23
C GLN A 62 -13.93 8.56 19.26
N ILE A 63 -12.62 8.35 19.09
CA ILE A 63 -12.00 7.01 19.19
C ILE A 63 -11.44 6.70 20.59
N GLU A 64 -11.23 7.72 21.43
CA GLU A 64 -10.61 7.56 22.76
C GLU A 64 -11.48 6.79 23.76
N GLN A 65 -12.77 6.68 23.48
CA GLN A 65 -13.75 5.96 24.29
C GLN A 65 -13.95 4.51 23.83
N CYS A 66 -13.22 4.08 22.79
CA CYS A 66 -13.20 2.70 22.33
C CYS A 66 -12.36 1.80 23.24
N SER A 67 -12.44 0.48 23.07
CA SER A 67 -11.54 -0.45 23.75
C SER A 67 -10.09 -0.24 23.28
N GLU A 68 -9.09 -0.58 24.10
CA GLU A 68 -7.68 -0.42 23.72
C GLU A 68 -7.34 -1.18 22.42
N GLN A 69 -7.89 -2.38 22.23
CA GLN A 69 -7.73 -3.14 21.01
C GLN A 69 -8.32 -2.41 19.78
N GLU A 70 -9.51 -1.81 19.93
CA GLU A 70 -10.14 -1.03 18.87
C GLU A 70 -9.31 0.22 18.56
N LYS A 71 -8.78 0.93 19.56
CA LYS A 71 -7.91 2.11 19.36
C LYS A 71 -6.66 1.75 18.55
N ILE A 72 -6.00 0.65 18.88
CA ILE A 72 -4.81 0.17 18.16
C ILE A 72 -5.16 -0.08 16.68
N TYR A 73 -6.30 -0.73 16.42
CA TYR A 73 -6.79 -0.96 15.07
C TYR A 73 -7.05 0.37 14.32
N LEU A 74 -7.82 1.28 14.91
CA LEU A 74 -8.20 2.54 14.26
C LEU A 74 -6.97 3.41 13.96
N ARG A 75 -6.00 3.49 14.89
CA ARG A 75 -4.72 4.19 14.67
C ARG A 75 -3.88 3.53 13.57
N THR A 76 -3.90 2.20 13.46
CA THR A 76 -3.23 1.49 12.37
C THR A 76 -3.82 1.85 11.00
N VAL A 77 -5.15 1.94 10.92
CA VAL A 77 -5.87 2.39 9.72
C VAL A 77 -5.54 3.84 9.38
N GLU A 78 -5.51 4.73 10.38
CA GLU A 78 -5.14 6.13 10.20
C GLU A 78 -3.73 6.28 9.62
N ASP A 79 -2.76 5.55 10.16
CA ASP A 79 -1.39 5.54 9.67
C ASP A 79 -1.28 4.99 8.25
N GLY A 80 -2.03 3.93 7.92
CA GLY A 80 -2.13 3.41 6.56
C GLY A 80 -2.65 4.47 5.59
N PHE A 81 -3.74 5.12 5.99
CA PHE A 81 -4.38 6.13 5.18
C PHE A 81 -3.49 7.35 4.93
N ARG A 82 -2.73 7.79 5.94
CA ARG A 82 -1.75 8.87 5.79
C ARG A 82 -0.69 8.54 4.74
N ARG A 83 -0.18 7.30 4.71
CA ARG A 83 0.76 6.87 3.65
C ARG A 83 0.12 6.86 2.26
N SER A 84 -1.12 6.39 2.16
CA SER A 84 -1.89 6.46 0.91
C SER A 84 -2.10 7.90 0.45
N LEU A 85 -2.38 8.83 1.37
CA LEU A 85 -2.52 10.25 1.08
C LEU A 85 -1.22 10.84 0.53
N ASP A 86 -0.09 10.59 1.22
CA ASP A 86 1.22 11.07 0.78
C ASP A 86 1.54 10.58 -0.64
N SER A 87 1.29 9.30 -0.91
CA SER A 87 1.52 8.72 -2.24
C SER A 87 0.55 9.21 -3.31
N LEU A 88 -0.74 9.36 -3.01
CA LEU A 88 -1.75 9.81 -3.98
C LEU A 88 -1.64 11.30 -4.33
N CYS A 89 -1.04 12.08 -3.45
CA CYS A 89 -0.82 13.51 -3.62
C CYS A 89 0.62 13.83 -4.07
N ASP A 90 1.44 12.83 -4.40
CA ASP A 90 2.80 13.03 -4.91
C ASP A 90 2.74 13.65 -6.31
N GLU A 91 3.47 14.76 -6.50
CA GLU A 91 3.49 15.51 -7.76
C GLU A 91 4.05 14.71 -8.94
N LYS A 92 4.86 13.68 -8.68
CA LYS A 92 5.41 12.79 -9.70
C LYS A 92 4.46 11.64 -10.07
N LEU A 93 3.39 11.45 -9.31
CA LEU A 93 2.45 10.34 -9.53
C LEU A 93 1.85 10.34 -10.93
N PRO A 94 1.41 11.45 -11.56
CA PRO A 94 0.83 11.42 -12.91
C PRO A 94 1.75 10.78 -13.95
N ALA A 95 2.98 11.28 -14.06
CA ALA A 95 3.98 10.73 -14.98
C ALA A 95 4.37 9.28 -14.61
N SER A 96 4.54 9.00 -13.31
CA SER A 96 4.89 7.66 -12.84
C SER A 96 3.78 6.63 -13.12
N ALA A 97 2.52 7.02 -12.98
CA ALA A 97 1.35 6.19 -13.23
C ALA A 97 1.20 5.87 -14.72
N GLU A 98 1.50 6.83 -15.61
CA GLU A 98 1.54 6.57 -17.05
C GLU A 98 2.56 5.48 -17.40
N VAL A 99 3.79 5.62 -16.89
CA VAL A 99 4.85 4.62 -17.11
C VAL A 99 4.46 3.26 -16.53
N TRP A 100 3.95 3.23 -15.30
CA TRP A 100 3.49 2.01 -14.64
C TRP A 100 2.42 1.29 -15.47
N ASN A 101 1.36 2.00 -15.87
CA ASN A 101 0.25 1.41 -16.63
C ASN A 101 0.70 0.84 -17.98
N ASN A 102 1.61 1.53 -18.66
CA ASN A 102 2.13 1.10 -19.97
C ASN A 102 3.11 -0.08 -19.84
N CYS A 103 3.82 -0.17 -18.72
CA CYS A 103 4.80 -1.22 -18.47
C CYS A 103 4.20 -2.52 -17.92
N MET A 104 3.11 -2.42 -17.16
CA MET A 104 2.48 -3.56 -16.49
C MET A 104 2.24 -4.75 -17.43
N ASN A 105 2.78 -5.92 -17.09
CA ASN A 105 2.57 -7.14 -17.86
C ASN A 105 1.18 -7.74 -17.55
N LEU A 106 0.20 -7.41 -18.38
CA LEU A 106 -1.20 -7.82 -18.19
C LEU A 106 -1.43 -9.31 -18.38
N GLU A 107 -0.66 -9.96 -19.26
CA GLU A 107 -0.74 -11.40 -19.44
C GLU A 107 -0.23 -12.12 -18.19
N ALA A 108 0.92 -11.70 -17.65
CA ALA A 108 1.45 -12.23 -16.40
C ALA A 108 0.50 -11.99 -15.23
N LEU A 109 -0.09 -10.78 -15.13
CA LEU A 109 -1.08 -10.47 -14.10
C LEU A 109 -2.30 -11.39 -14.19
N LYS A 110 -2.88 -11.55 -15.38
CA LYS A 110 -4.05 -12.42 -15.61
C LYS A 110 -3.71 -13.87 -15.27
N ASN A 111 -2.56 -14.36 -15.73
CA ASN A 111 -2.12 -15.73 -15.47
C ASN A 111 -1.86 -15.96 -13.98
N CYS A 112 -1.27 -15.00 -13.27
CA CYS A 112 -1.06 -15.08 -11.82
C CYS A 112 -2.38 -15.07 -11.06
N THR A 113 -3.26 -14.09 -11.34
CA THR A 113 -4.55 -13.95 -10.65
C THR A 113 -5.51 -15.11 -10.91
N SER A 114 -5.47 -15.72 -12.10
CA SER A 114 -6.27 -16.91 -12.42
C SER A 114 -5.90 -18.16 -11.59
N LYS A 115 -4.70 -18.18 -11.02
CA LYS A 115 -4.20 -19.27 -10.16
C LYS A 115 -4.45 -19.02 -8.68
N ILE A 116 -4.95 -17.84 -8.31
CA ILE A 116 -5.43 -17.59 -6.96
C ILE A 116 -6.62 -18.52 -6.79
N GLN A 117 -6.41 -19.59 -6.02
CA GLN A 117 -7.41 -20.63 -5.86
C GLN A 117 -8.66 -20.03 -5.24
N ASP A 118 -9.82 -20.39 -5.80
CA ASP A 118 -11.11 -20.09 -5.18
C ASP A 118 -11.09 -20.69 -3.79
N PRO A 119 -11.21 -19.85 -2.75
CA PRO A 119 -10.87 -20.29 -1.43
C PRO A 119 -11.91 -21.21 -0.79
N ARG A 120 -13.05 -21.43 -1.46
CA ARG A 120 -13.97 -22.55 -1.21
C ARG A 120 -13.32 -23.93 -1.34
N ASN A 121 -12.14 -24.03 -1.96
CA ASN A 121 -11.37 -25.26 -2.07
C ASN A 121 -10.44 -25.51 -0.86
N PHE A 122 -10.36 -24.58 0.07
CA PHE A 122 -9.68 -24.80 1.35
C PHE A 122 -10.72 -25.08 2.44
N ASP A 123 -10.44 -26.04 3.31
CA ASP A 123 -11.18 -26.28 4.56
C ASP A 123 -10.97 -25.14 5.60
N ILE A 124 -10.76 -23.89 5.14
CA ILE A 124 -10.61 -22.71 5.97
C ILE A 124 -12.00 -22.28 6.43
N LYS A 125 -12.28 -22.48 7.72
CA LYS A 125 -13.58 -22.17 8.33
C LYS A 125 -13.83 -20.70 8.61
N ASP A 126 -12.84 -19.83 8.39
CA ASP A 126 -12.93 -18.40 8.67
C ASP A 126 -12.95 -17.57 7.36
N PRO A 127 -14.12 -17.07 6.93
CA PRO A 127 -14.29 -16.23 5.74
C PRO A 127 -13.44 -14.95 5.77
N TYR A 128 -13.07 -14.52 6.97
CA TYR A 128 -12.26 -13.34 7.17
C TYR A 128 -10.79 -13.58 6.76
N LEU A 129 -10.22 -14.70 7.20
CA LEU A 129 -8.88 -15.14 6.79
C LEU A 129 -8.82 -15.48 5.29
N GLU A 130 -9.94 -15.98 4.76
CA GLU A 130 -10.15 -16.25 3.34
C GLU A 130 -9.95 -14.98 2.50
N THR A 131 -10.68 -13.91 2.84
CA THR A 131 -10.61 -12.62 2.15
C THR A 131 -9.22 -12.00 2.24
N CYS A 132 -8.54 -12.11 3.39
CA CYS A 132 -7.19 -11.57 3.57
C CYS A 132 -6.16 -12.29 2.70
N ARG A 133 -6.27 -13.62 2.56
CA ARG A 133 -5.38 -14.43 1.71
C ARG A 133 -5.55 -14.06 0.24
N GLU A 134 -6.78 -13.92 -0.23
CA GLU A 134 -7.04 -13.52 -1.62
C GLU A 134 -6.41 -12.15 -1.95
N GLU A 135 -6.58 -11.17 -1.07
CA GLU A 135 -5.99 -9.84 -1.24
C GLU A 135 -4.45 -9.90 -1.22
N GLU A 136 -3.87 -10.80 -0.42
CA GLU A 136 -2.41 -10.99 -0.34
C GLU A 136 -1.86 -11.56 -1.64
N GLU A 137 -2.46 -12.63 -2.15
CA GLU A 137 -2.05 -13.23 -3.40
C GLU A 137 -2.29 -12.28 -4.58
N ARG A 138 -3.39 -11.50 -4.55
CA ARG A 138 -3.63 -10.45 -5.54
C ARG A 138 -2.52 -9.39 -5.51
N LEU A 139 -2.16 -8.86 -4.35
CA LEU A 139 -1.07 -7.88 -4.24
C LEU A 139 0.25 -8.44 -4.76
N LYS A 140 0.58 -9.70 -4.45
CA LYS A 140 1.79 -10.36 -4.99
C LYS A 140 1.77 -10.40 -6.51
N CYS A 141 0.64 -10.78 -7.12
CA CYS A 141 0.48 -10.78 -8.57
C CYS A 141 0.62 -9.38 -9.19
N GLU A 142 0.02 -8.36 -8.57
CA GLU A 142 0.11 -6.97 -9.03
C GLU A 142 1.55 -6.46 -9.01
N LEU A 143 2.28 -6.68 -7.91
CA LEU A 143 3.69 -6.28 -7.78
C LEU A 143 4.61 -7.06 -8.73
N ALA A 144 4.35 -8.36 -8.93
CA ALA A 144 5.12 -9.20 -9.85
C ALA A 144 4.92 -8.75 -11.31
N ALA A 145 3.69 -8.39 -11.70
CA ALA A 145 3.38 -7.94 -13.05
C ALA A 145 4.09 -6.63 -13.44
N GLY A 146 4.36 -5.76 -12.46
CA GLY A 146 5.12 -4.52 -12.65
C GLY A 146 6.58 -4.60 -12.18
N SER A 147 7.10 -5.81 -11.91
CA SER A 147 8.45 -5.99 -11.34
C SER A 147 9.58 -5.54 -12.28
N ASN A 148 9.35 -5.62 -13.60
CA ASN A 148 10.31 -5.21 -14.63
C ASN A 148 10.15 -3.75 -15.06
N CYS A 149 9.31 -2.97 -14.37
CA CYS A 149 9.12 -1.56 -14.71
C CYS A 149 10.32 -0.70 -14.35
N PRO A 150 10.61 0.35 -15.15
CA PRO A 150 11.71 1.24 -14.87
C PRO A 150 11.47 2.02 -13.57
N ALA A 151 12.54 2.54 -12.97
CA ALA A 151 12.48 3.32 -11.74
C ALA A 151 11.57 4.57 -11.81
N SER A 152 11.29 5.08 -13.01
CA SER A 152 10.30 6.15 -13.19
C SER A 152 8.88 5.73 -12.81
N ALA A 153 8.57 4.44 -12.71
CA ALA A 153 7.29 3.89 -12.24
C ALA A 153 7.21 3.71 -10.71
N ASP A 154 8.28 4.02 -9.98
CA ASP A 154 8.42 3.68 -8.55
C ASP A 154 7.40 4.38 -7.65
N VAL A 155 7.05 5.64 -7.97
CA VAL A 155 6.05 6.41 -7.23
C VAL A 155 4.67 5.77 -7.37
N ALA A 156 4.31 5.35 -8.58
CA ALA A 156 3.07 4.63 -8.85
C ALA A 156 3.03 3.27 -8.16
N LYS A 157 4.13 2.50 -8.23
CA LYS A 157 4.25 1.22 -7.53
C LYS A 157 4.08 1.37 -6.01
N LYS A 158 4.69 2.41 -5.42
CA LYS A 158 4.51 2.76 -4.00
C LYS A 158 3.06 3.14 -3.69
N ALA A 159 2.41 3.94 -4.54
CA ALA A 159 1.02 4.32 -4.35
C ALA A 159 0.07 3.11 -4.38
N LEU A 160 0.25 2.18 -5.31
CA LEU A 160 -0.48 0.91 -5.34
C LEU A 160 -0.29 0.13 -4.03
N TYR A 161 0.96 0.00 -3.58
CA TYR A 161 1.29 -0.70 -2.35
C TYR A 161 0.59 -0.05 -1.15
N ASP A 162 0.72 1.27 -0.96
CA ASP A 162 0.15 1.96 0.19
C ASP A 162 -1.39 1.89 0.23
N ILE A 163 -2.06 1.98 -0.92
CA ILE A 163 -3.52 1.82 -1.03
C ILE A 163 -3.92 0.40 -0.64
N ARG A 164 -3.20 -0.62 -1.15
CA ARG A 164 -3.43 -2.02 -0.77
C ARG A 164 -3.22 -2.19 0.73
N MET A 165 -2.09 -1.73 1.29
CA MET A 165 -1.82 -1.85 2.72
C MET A 165 -2.90 -1.20 3.58
N THR A 166 -3.45 -0.06 3.15
CA THR A 166 -4.58 0.58 3.84
C THR A 166 -5.84 -0.28 3.77
N LEU A 167 -6.10 -0.95 2.64
CA LEU A 167 -7.20 -1.92 2.53
C LEU A 167 -6.99 -3.12 3.48
N PHE A 168 -5.76 -3.64 3.60
CA PHE A 168 -5.42 -4.67 4.59
C PHE A 168 -5.74 -4.19 6.01
N ASP A 169 -5.24 -3.00 6.36
CA ASP A 169 -5.45 -2.41 7.68
C ASP A 169 -6.95 -2.26 7.96
N ILE A 170 -7.73 -1.70 7.03
CA ILE A 170 -9.19 -1.52 7.19
C ILE A 170 -9.90 -2.86 7.33
N LYS A 171 -9.53 -3.84 6.51
CA LYS A 171 -10.11 -5.17 6.61
C LYS A 171 -9.76 -5.79 7.94
N ARG A 172 -8.64 -5.47 8.62
CA ARG A 172 -8.00 -6.15 9.80
C ARG A 172 -7.04 -7.30 9.43
N CYS A 173 -6.57 -7.30 8.20
CA CYS A 173 -5.72 -8.37 7.70
C CYS A 173 -4.30 -8.19 8.23
N SER A 174 -3.64 -9.29 8.55
CA SER A 174 -2.20 -9.26 8.79
C SER A 174 -1.50 -8.70 7.55
N ARG A 175 -0.59 -7.75 7.76
CA ARG A 175 0.20 -7.19 6.67
C ARG A 175 1.09 -8.29 6.07
N PRO A 176 1.06 -8.50 4.74
CA PRO A 176 1.89 -9.51 4.11
C PRO A 176 3.37 -9.16 4.27
N LYS A 177 4.18 -10.17 4.59
CA LYS A 177 5.64 -10.03 4.63
C LYS A 177 6.14 -10.10 3.19
N LEU A 178 6.29 -8.94 2.56
CA LEU A 178 6.84 -8.82 1.22
C LEU A 178 8.31 -8.44 1.35
N ASP A 179 9.20 -9.35 0.96
CA ASP A 179 10.63 -9.08 0.93
C ASP A 179 10.91 -7.85 0.05
N GLY A 180 11.44 -6.78 0.66
CA GLY A 180 11.80 -5.53 -0.02
C GLY A 180 10.76 -4.41 -0.03
N TYR A 181 9.56 -4.61 0.53
CA TYR A 181 8.53 -3.56 0.67
C TYR A 181 8.18 -3.32 2.15
N GLY A 182 8.46 -2.12 2.68
CA GLY A 182 8.04 -1.72 4.03
C GLY A 182 9.13 -1.16 4.96
N GLY A 183 10.38 -1.05 4.49
CA GLY A 183 11.42 -0.27 5.15
C GLY A 183 11.65 1.05 4.40
N SER A 184 11.90 2.13 5.11
CA SER A 184 12.44 3.37 4.55
C SER A 184 13.63 3.07 3.65
N GLY A 185 13.46 3.27 2.34
CA GLY A 185 14.50 3.00 1.34
C GLY A 185 14.09 1.87 0.41
N PHE A 186 13.84 2.24 -0.84
CA PHE A 186 13.77 1.37 -2.00
C PHE A 186 14.80 0.23 -1.88
N SER A 187 14.34 -0.96 -1.49
CA SER A 187 15.22 -2.10 -1.26
C SER A 187 15.53 -2.73 -2.61
N THR A 188 16.79 -2.59 -2.99
CA THR A 188 17.41 -3.20 -4.16
C THR A 188 17.01 -4.67 -4.26
N THR A 189 16.35 -5.02 -5.36
CA THR A 189 16.08 -6.41 -5.78
C THR A 189 17.33 -7.29 -5.57
N PRO A 190 17.18 -8.58 -5.19
CA PRO A 190 18.30 -9.50 -4.95
C PRO A 190 19.27 -9.64 -6.14
N ALA A 191 18.83 -9.32 -7.35
CA ALA A 191 19.67 -9.34 -8.55
C ALA A 191 20.85 -8.35 -8.49
N VAL A 192 20.75 -7.24 -7.75
CA VAL A 192 21.80 -6.21 -7.66
C VAL A 192 22.90 -6.60 -6.65
N LEU A 193 22.55 -7.37 -5.61
CA LEU A 193 23.54 -7.87 -4.63
C LEU A 193 24.42 -8.99 -5.20
N VAL A 194 23.90 -9.79 -6.13
CA VAL A 194 24.66 -10.83 -6.81
C VAL A 194 25.64 -10.23 -7.84
N THR A 195 25.29 -9.11 -8.48
CA THR A 195 26.21 -8.43 -9.42
C THR A 195 27.30 -7.62 -8.72
N LEU A 196 27.00 -6.97 -7.58
CA LEU A 196 28.01 -6.25 -6.79
C LEU A 196 29.05 -7.17 -6.14
N SER A 197 28.63 -8.35 -5.66
CA SER A 197 29.56 -9.34 -5.10
C SER A 197 30.49 -9.94 -6.17
N ALA A 198 30.01 -10.15 -7.39
CA ALA A 198 30.84 -10.58 -8.53
C ALA A 198 31.86 -9.51 -8.98
N LEU A 199 31.47 -8.23 -8.97
CA LEU A 199 32.37 -7.11 -9.29
C LEU A 199 33.47 -6.90 -8.24
N CYS A 200 33.19 -7.13 -6.95
CA CYS A 200 34.21 -7.06 -5.90
C CYS A 200 35.24 -8.19 -5.98
N VAL A 201 34.86 -9.39 -6.44
CA VAL A 201 35.81 -10.50 -6.63
C VAL A 201 36.65 -10.31 -7.90
N ALA A 202 36.09 -9.71 -8.95
CA ALA A 202 36.81 -9.42 -10.19
C ALA A 202 37.82 -8.25 -10.10
N LEU A 203 37.67 -7.35 -9.11
CA LEU A 203 38.56 -6.19 -8.90
C LEU A 203 39.66 -6.43 -7.85
N LEU A 204 39.66 -7.57 -7.16
CA LEU A 204 40.71 -7.95 -6.22
C LEU A 204 42.08 -8.33 -6.86
N PRO A 205 42.21 -8.79 -8.11
CA PRO A 205 43.52 -9.14 -8.65
C PRO A 205 44.37 -7.93 -9.11
N THR A 206 43.80 -6.75 -9.29
CA THR A 206 44.55 -5.59 -9.84
C THR A 206 45.29 -4.75 -8.81
N ARG A 207 45.11 -5.01 -7.50
CA ARG A 207 45.86 -4.31 -6.45
C ARG A 207 47.11 -5.01 -5.94
N GLN A 208 47.32 -6.29 -6.27
CA GLN A 208 48.54 -7.00 -5.85
C GLN A 208 49.73 -6.83 -6.80
N THR A 209 49.51 -6.34 -8.02
CA THR A 209 50.60 -6.14 -9.01
C THR A 209 51.25 -4.75 -8.97
N LEU A 210 50.77 -3.81 -8.14
CA LEU A 210 51.36 -2.46 -8.03
C LEU A 210 52.17 -2.21 -6.74
N LEU A 211 52.29 -3.21 -5.86
CA LEU A 211 53.05 -3.09 -4.59
C LEU A 211 54.31 -3.97 -4.54
N LEU A 212 54.72 -4.58 -5.66
CA LEU A 212 55.92 -5.43 -5.73
C LEU A 212 57.11 -4.79 -6.49
N ASP A 213 56.99 -3.55 -6.96
CA ASP A 213 58.07 -2.83 -7.68
C ASP A 213 58.65 -1.62 -6.92
N PHE A 214 58.50 -1.55 -5.60
CA PHE A 214 59.23 -0.59 -4.77
C PHE A 214 59.83 -1.26 -3.52
N ASN A 215 60.95 -1.96 -3.73
CA ASN A 215 62.10 -2.00 -2.82
C ASN A 215 63.31 -2.66 -3.47
#